data_AF-A0A915CWE4-F1
#
_entry.id   AF-A0A915CWE4-F1
#
_cell.length_a   1.000
_cell.length_b   1.000
_cell.length_c   1.000
_cell.angle_alpha   90.00
_cell.angle_beta   90.00
_cell.angle_gamma   90.00
#
_symmetry.space_group_name_H-M   'P 1'
#
loop_
_entity.id
_entity.type
_entity.pdbx_description
1 polymer ?
#
loop_
_entity_poly.entity_id
_entity_poly.type
_entity_poly.pdbx_seq_one_letter_code
_entity_poly.pdbx_strand_id
1 'polypeptide(L)'
;MSATNVVNLLVVVGAPELSLVCDPNQLLNPAADGTDGVLKLHEALQHLRTASNCSCGSTVGVCDSSDPHGYTLSVAILKKILVDPRSSRTIEELISVFANALRNRFSRGQCQDDAWLVFSVDDGAVWTSTGPNIAEKLTPEFITSVSRDSQEYFSRNDHTGALLYIVNQYSQKLGVVPNLGRNVQIEDSWWERNVWNNVPETWSSSPWRWWILVFVLLILLLVLVGLVYTVYRLISMAYARARHHHDGYSVGRQHGAKH
;
A
#
# COMPACT_ATOMS: atom_id res chain seq x y z
N MET A 1 14.30 -26.38 4.77
CA MET A 1 14.23 -25.89 6.16
C MET A 1 13.00 -26.49 6.80
N SER A 2 13.21 -27.57 7.56
CA SER A 2 12.19 -28.17 8.41
C SER A 2 11.78 -27.17 9.50
N ALA A 3 10.51 -27.15 9.90
CA ALA A 3 9.96 -26.30 10.96
C ALA A 3 10.72 -26.40 12.30
N THR A 4 11.52 -27.46 12.47
CA THR A 4 12.43 -27.66 13.60
C THR A 4 13.68 -26.77 13.61
N ASN A 5 14.10 -26.18 12.49
CA ASN A 5 15.28 -25.29 12.45
C ASN A 5 14.97 -23.80 12.69
N VAL A 6 13.69 -23.41 12.78
CA VAL A 6 13.26 -22.04 13.14
C VAL A 6 13.40 -21.81 14.66
N VAL A 7 13.70 -22.87 15.42
CA VAL A 7 13.68 -22.90 16.89
C VAL A 7 14.80 -22.09 17.56
N ASN A 8 15.91 -21.82 16.87
CA ASN A 8 17.04 -21.05 17.42
C ASN A 8 17.09 -19.59 16.95
N LEU A 9 16.05 -19.13 16.25
CA LEU A 9 16.10 -17.91 15.45
C LEU A 9 15.54 -16.66 16.14
N LEU A 10 14.87 -16.85 17.29
CA LEU A 10 14.30 -15.77 18.10
C LEU A 10 15.23 -15.28 19.21
N VAL A 11 16.53 -15.57 19.10
CA VAL A 11 17.57 -14.93 19.90
C VAL A 11 18.25 -13.95 18.97
N VAL A 12 17.80 -12.69 18.99
CA VAL A 12 18.64 -11.59 18.52
C VAL A 12 19.88 -11.62 19.40
N VAL A 13 21.00 -12.04 18.83
CA VAL A 13 22.29 -12.08 19.51
C VAL A 13 22.65 -10.64 19.90
N GLY A 14 22.44 -10.29 21.17
CA GLY A 14 22.93 -9.06 21.79
C GLY A 14 21.91 -8.04 22.29
N ALA A 15 20.59 -8.25 22.13
CA ALA A 15 19.60 -7.34 22.71
C ALA A 15 19.12 -7.87 24.09
N PRO A 16 19.17 -7.07 25.18
CA PRO A 16 18.70 -7.49 26.51
C PRO A 16 17.16 -7.58 26.62
N GLU A 17 16.41 -7.31 25.54
CA GLU A 17 14.96 -7.48 25.46
C GLU A 17 14.58 -8.45 24.33
N LEU A 18 13.48 -9.19 24.51
CA LEU A 18 12.90 -10.02 23.45
C LEU A 18 12.53 -9.15 22.25
N SER A 19 13.30 -9.25 21.17
CA SER A 19 13.00 -8.53 19.94
C SER A 19 11.62 -8.91 19.37
N LEU A 20 10.85 -7.88 19.00
CA LEU A 20 9.60 -8.01 18.25
C LEU A 20 9.81 -8.29 16.75
N VAL A 21 11.07 -8.26 16.28
CA VAL A 21 11.45 -8.51 14.89
C VAL A 21 12.32 -9.77 14.80
N CYS A 22 11.97 -10.66 13.87
CA CYS A 22 12.73 -11.84 13.50
C CYS A 22 13.14 -11.73 12.02
N ASP A 23 14.40 -11.38 11.75
CA ASP A 23 14.99 -11.31 10.40
C ASP A 23 16.27 -12.16 10.34
N PRO A 24 16.16 -13.49 10.22
CA PRO A 24 17.32 -14.37 10.16
C PRO A 24 18.22 -14.22 8.95
N ASN A 25 17.67 -13.66 7.87
CA ASN A 25 18.32 -13.61 6.59
C ASN A 25 18.80 -12.19 6.24
N GLN A 26 18.63 -11.23 7.17
CA GLN A 26 19.03 -9.83 7.01
C GLN A 26 18.44 -9.25 5.72
N LEU A 27 17.13 -9.44 5.54
CA LEU A 27 16.38 -9.08 4.34
C LEU A 27 15.82 -7.66 4.38
N LEU A 28 15.85 -7.00 5.55
CA LEU A 28 15.43 -5.62 5.69
C LEU A 28 16.47 -4.64 5.15
N ASN A 29 16.02 -3.76 4.26
CA ASN A 29 16.81 -2.65 3.74
C ASN A 29 16.98 -1.56 4.82
N PRO A 30 18.00 -0.70 4.74
CA PRO A 30 18.02 0.52 5.54
C PRO A 30 16.77 1.36 5.31
N ALA A 31 16.27 2.01 6.36
CA ALA A 31 15.17 2.95 6.24
C ALA A 31 15.57 4.18 5.40
N ALA A 32 14.59 4.98 4.97
CA ALA A 32 14.82 6.15 4.13
C ALA A 32 15.79 7.20 4.74
N ASP A 33 15.89 7.23 6.07
CA ASP A 33 16.81 8.09 6.83
C ASP A 33 18.21 7.46 7.03
N GLY A 34 18.46 6.29 6.44
CA GLY A 34 19.71 5.53 6.57
C GLY A 34 19.81 4.67 7.83
N THR A 35 18.78 4.66 8.68
CA THR A 35 18.76 3.82 9.90
C THR A 35 18.66 2.34 9.54
N ASP A 36 19.24 1.48 10.37
CA ASP A 36 19.07 0.04 10.26
C ASP A 36 17.57 -0.35 10.27
N GLY A 37 17.14 -1.17 9.30
CA GLY A 37 15.73 -1.51 9.11
C GLY A 37 15.15 -2.34 10.25
N VAL A 38 15.94 -3.25 10.83
CA VAL A 38 15.53 -4.06 11.99
C VAL A 38 15.33 -3.15 13.19
N LEU A 39 16.27 -2.24 13.46
CA LEU A 39 16.16 -1.27 14.55
C LEU A 39 14.93 -0.37 14.39
N LYS A 40 14.72 0.19 13.20
CA LYS A 40 13.59 1.09 12.93
C LYS A 40 12.24 0.38 13.12
N LEU A 41 12.15 -0.85 12.61
CA LEU A 41 10.94 -1.66 12.77
C LEU A 41 10.71 -2.07 14.22
N HIS A 42 11.78 -2.41 14.95
CA HIS A 42 11.74 -2.73 16.36
C HIS A 42 11.22 -1.55 17.20
N GLU A 43 11.76 -0.34 16.99
CA GLU A 43 11.29 0.89 17.65
C GLU A 43 9.80 1.15 17.39
N ALA A 44 9.33 0.95 16.16
CA ALA A 44 7.93 1.13 15.80
C ALA A 44 7.01 0.13 16.54
N LEU A 45 7.43 -1.13 16.62
CA LEU A 45 6.69 -2.19 17.32
C LEU A 45 6.71 -2.00 18.85
N GLN A 46 7.84 -1.57 19.41
CA GLN A 46 7.94 -1.21 20.83
C GLN A 46 7.04 -0.03 21.14
N HIS A 47 7.06 1.04 20.32
CA HIS A 47 6.19 2.19 20.51
C HIS A 47 4.71 1.80 20.46
N LEU A 48 4.30 0.94 19.53
CA LEU A 48 2.95 0.38 19.50
C LEU A 48 2.61 -0.33 20.84
N ARG A 49 3.50 -1.20 21.31
CA ARG A 49 3.31 -1.97 22.55
C ARG A 49 3.19 -1.08 23.79
N THR A 50 3.99 -0.03 23.88
CA THR A 50 4.01 0.85 25.06
C THR A 50 2.96 1.97 25.03
N ALA A 51 2.58 2.43 23.83
CA ALA A 51 1.66 3.56 23.68
C ALA A 51 0.20 3.15 23.50
N SER A 52 -0.07 1.88 23.18
CA SER A 52 -1.44 1.40 23.03
C SER A 52 -2.08 1.05 24.37
N ASN A 53 -3.41 1.22 24.44
CA ASN A 53 -4.17 0.83 25.61
C ASN A 53 -4.22 -0.71 25.74
N CYS A 54 -4.18 -1.18 26.98
CA CYS A 54 -4.35 -2.58 27.30
C CYS A 54 -5.76 -3.06 26.97
N SER A 55 -5.82 -4.23 26.34
CA SER A 55 -7.08 -4.87 25.97
C SER A 55 -7.72 -5.64 27.13
N CYS A 56 -6.99 -5.86 28.22
CA CYS A 56 -7.38 -6.75 29.30
C CYS A 56 -8.08 -5.98 30.43
N GLY A 57 -8.98 -6.66 31.14
CA GLY A 57 -9.70 -6.13 32.32
C GLY A 57 -11.21 -6.06 32.15
N SER A 58 -11.96 -6.21 33.24
CA SER A 58 -13.40 -5.89 33.34
C SER A 58 -13.68 -4.38 33.21
N THR A 59 -12.61 -3.58 33.22
CA THR A 59 -12.59 -2.15 32.88
C THR A 59 -11.53 -1.95 31.81
N VAL A 60 -11.90 -1.31 30.70
CA VAL A 60 -11.00 -1.01 29.57
C VAL A 60 -9.81 -0.19 30.08
N GLY A 61 -8.58 -0.65 29.83
CA GLY A 61 -7.34 0.09 30.12
C GLY A 61 -6.56 -0.33 31.38
N VAL A 62 -6.92 -1.43 32.05
CA VAL A 62 -6.17 -1.95 33.21
C VAL A 62 -5.38 -3.20 32.81
N CYS A 63 -4.08 -3.03 32.58
CA CYS A 63 -3.15 -4.12 32.22
C CYS A 63 -2.88 -5.06 33.41
N ASP A 64 -2.36 -6.26 33.14
CA ASP A 64 -1.81 -7.09 34.23
C ASP A 64 -0.61 -6.41 34.87
N SER A 65 -0.50 -6.56 36.19
CA SER A 65 0.49 -5.90 37.06
C SER A 65 1.93 -6.39 36.88
N SER A 66 2.14 -7.55 36.25
CA SER A 66 3.46 -8.18 36.16
C SER A 66 4.35 -7.64 35.03
N ASP A 67 3.77 -7.23 33.90
CA ASP A 67 4.45 -6.59 32.76
C ASP A 67 3.42 -5.76 31.96
N PRO A 68 2.92 -4.62 32.46
CA PRO A 68 1.79 -3.92 31.85
C PRO A 68 2.15 -3.32 30.47
N HIS A 69 1.52 -3.82 29.41
CA HIS A 69 1.70 -3.33 28.04
C HIS A 69 0.43 -3.49 27.22
N GLY A 70 0.30 -2.67 26.17
CA GLY A 70 -0.82 -2.74 25.24
C GLY A 70 -0.71 -3.87 24.22
N TYR A 71 -1.36 -3.67 23.07
CA TYR A 71 -1.35 -4.60 21.94
C TYR A 71 0.08 -4.93 21.51
N THR A 72 0.36 -6.20 21.26
CA THR A 72 1.70 -6.64 20.84
C THR A 72 1.69 -7.14 19.41
N LEU A 73 2.45 -6.48 18.54
CA LEU A 73 2.70 -6.95 17.18
C LEU A 73 4.14 -7.48 17.09
N SER A 74 4.30 -8.64 16.48
CA SER A 74 5.61 -9.20 16.13
C SER A 74 5.70 -9.43 14.64
N VAL A 75 6.91 -9.30 14.09
CA VAL A 75 7.18 -9.43 12.66
C VAL A 75 8.22 -10.53 12.43
N ALA A 76 7.91 -11.46 11.54
CA ALA A 76 8.86 -12.45 11.03
C ALA A 76 9.07 -12.26 9.53
N ILE A 77 10.31 -12.11 9.13
CA ILE A 77 10.72 -11.96 7.74
C ILE A 77 11.45 -13.25 7.34
N LEU A 78 11.01 -13.86 6.25
CA LEU A 78 11.59 -15.07 5.71
C LEU A 78 12.01 -14.83 4.27
N LYS A 79 13.10 -15.47 3.85
CA LYS A 79 13.48 -15.44 2.44
C LYS A 79 12.42 -16.10 1.56
N LYS A 80 12.00 -17.32 1.91
CA LYS A 80 11.08 -18.12 1.12
C LYS A 80 10.37 -19.19 1.96
N ILE A 81 9.12 -19.50 1.62
CA ILE A 81 8.38 -20.63 2.18
C ILE A 81 8.67 -21.87 1.33
N LEU A 82 9.11 -22.93 2.01
CA LEU A 82 9.39 -24.19 1.35
C LEU A 82 8.13 -25.03 1.28
N VAL A 83 7.70 -25.26 0.04
CA VAL A 83 6.54 -26.08 -0.29
C VAL A 83 7.01 -27.49 -0.59
N ASP A 84 6.41 -28.49 0.07
CA ASP A 84 6.55 -29.88 -0.38
C ASP A 84 5.95 -29.99 -1.79
N PRO A 85 6.68 -30.48 -2.81
CA PRO A 85 6.15 -30.65 -4.17
C PRO A 85 4.87 -31.49 -4.25
N ARG A 86 4.59 -32.31 -3.23
CA ARG A 86 3.38 -33.13 -3.12
C ARG A 86 2.21 -32.40 -2.45
N SER A 87 2.43 -31.20 -1.92
CA SER A 87 1.40 -30.39 -1.29
C SER A 87 0.52 -29.75 -2.35
N SER A 88 -0.80 -29.82 -2.16
CA SER A 88 -1.77 -29.07 -2.95
C SER A 88 -2.01 -27.66 -2.42
N ARG A 89 -1.32 -27.25 -1.33
CA ARG A 89 -1.57 -25.97 -0.67
C ARG A 89 -0.98 -24.80 -1.43
N THR A 90 -1.69 -23.68 -1.44
CA THR A 90 -1.15 -22.43 -2.00
C THR A 90 -0.11 -21.82 -1.06
N ILE A 91 0.71 -20.90 -1.57
CA ILE A 91 1.64 -20.13 -0.72
C ILE A 91 0.88 -19.37 0.37
N GLU A 92 -0.29 -18.80 0.05
CA GLU A 92 -1.13 -18.07 1.01
C GLU A 92 -1.61 -18.97 2.16
N GLU A 93 -2.01 -20.20 1.83
CA GLU A 93 -2.37 -21.18 2.85
C GLU A 93 -1.18 -21.57 3.73
N LEU A 94 0.01 -21.70 3.15
CA LEU A 94 1.20 -22.08 3.91
C LEU A 94 1.70 -20.95 4.82
N ILE A 95 1.71 -19.70 4.34
CA ILE A 95 2.10 -18.55 5.16
C ILE A 95 1.11 -18.32 6.29
N SER A 96 -0.19 -18.54 6.05
CA SER A 96 -1.21 -18.41 7.09
C SER A 96 -1.04 -19.45 8.20
N VAL A 97 -0.79 -20.72 7.84
CA VAL A 97 -0.49 -21.80 8.78
C VAL A 97 0.77 -21.49 9.58
N PHE A 98 1.81 -20.99 8.92
CA PHE A 98 3.07 -20.63 9.58
C PHE A 98 2.90 -19.45 10.56
N ALA A 99 2.20 -18.40 10.16
CA ALA A 99 1.89 -17.25 11.02
C ALA A 99 1.08 -17.65 12.26
N ASN A 100 0.06 -18.51 12.08
CA ASN A 100 -0.73 -19.04 13.18
C ASN A 100 0.11 -19.91 14.14
N ALA A 101 1.02 -20.73 13.60
CA ALA A 101 1.92 -21.53 14.41
C ALA A 101 2.88 -20.66 15.23
N LEU A 102 3.42 -19.58 14.65
CA LEU A 102 4.26 -18.62 15.39
C LEU A 102 3.48 -17.93 16.52
N ARG A 103 2.28 -17.42 16.25
CA ARG A 103 1.45 -16.78 17.26
C ARG A 103 1.12 -17.72 18.41
N ASN A 104 0.67 -18.93 18.11
CA ASN A 104 0.32 -19.91 19.14
C ASN A 104 1.52 -20.33 19.98
N ARG A 105 2.72 -20.41 19.38
CA ARG A 105 3.94 -20.83 20.07
C ARG A 105 4.54 -19.74 20.96
N PHE A 106 4.55 -18.50 20.49
CA PHE A 106 5.25 -17.41 21.16
C PHE A 106 4.34 -16.44 21.89
N SER A 107 3.00 -16.62 21.81
CA SER A 107 1.93 -15.83 22.43
C SER A 107 2.43 -14.67 23.30
N ARG A 108 2.59 -13.50 22.67
CA ARG A 108 3.31 -12.35 23.25
C ARG A 108 2.37 -11.30 23.86
N GLY A 109 1.07 -11.56 23.83
CA GLY A 109 0.02 -10.71 24.38
C GLY A 109 -0.36 -11.13 25.79
N GLN A 110 -1.09 -10.28 26.50
CA GLN A 110 -1.57 -10.54 27.85
C GLN A 110 -2.93 -11.21 27.86
N CYS A 111 -3.78 -10.87 26.89
CA CYS A 111 -5.13 -11.42 26.77
C CYS A 111 -5.49 -11.72 25.32
N GLN A 112 -4.57 -12.36 24.59
CA GLN A 112 -4.75 -12.64 23.15
C GLN A 112 -4.94 -11.35 22.33
N ASP A 113 -4.30 -10.28 22.77
CA ASP A 113 -4.17 -8.97 22.13
C ASP A 113 -2.87 -8.87 21.31
N ASP A 114 -2.38 -10.02 20.84
CA ASP A 114 -1.18 -10.15 20.04
C ASP A 114 -1.45 -10.49 18.58
N ALA A 115 -0.55 -10.04 17.71
CA ALA A 115 -0.54 -10.39 16.30
C ALA A 115 0.87 -10.73 15.80
N TRP A 116 0.92 -11.59 14.80
CA TRP A 116 2.12 -11.96 14.06
C TRP A 116 1.96 -11.61 12.59
N LEU A 117 2.78 -10.68 12.13
CA LEU A 117 2.95 -10.35 10.71
C LEU A 117 4.10 -11.19 10.16
N VAL A 118 3.82 -11.99 9.13
CA VAL A 118 4.83 -12.78 8.43
C VAL A 118 4.95 -12.28 7.01
N PHE A 119 6.18 -12.07 6.56
CA PHE A 119 6.49 -11.70 5.19
C PHE A 119 7.50 -12.70 4.59
N SER A 120 7.16 -13.27 3.43
CA SER A 120 8.05 -14.10 2.61
C SER A 120 8.50 -13.30 1.40
N VAL A 121 9.79 -12.94 1.36
CA VAL A 121 10.36 -12.03 0.35
C VAL A 121 10.26 -12.61 -1.06
N ASP A 122 10.82 -13.80 -1.28
CA ASP A 122 10.89 -14.41 -2.62
C ASP A 122 9.50 -14.81 -3.13
N ASP A 123 8.53 -15.04 -2.25
CA ASP A 123 7.16 -15.39 -2.62
C ASP A 123 6.24 -14.17 -2.72
N GLY A 124 6.70 -12.97 -2.32
CA GLY A 124 5.88 -11.74 -2.28
C GLY A 124 4.65 -11.85 -1.38
N ALA A 125 4.65 -12.78 -0.42
CA ALA A 125 3.47 -13.13 0.38
C ALA A 125 3.55 -12.52 1.77
N VAL A 126 2.46 -11.90 2.21
CA VAL A 126 2.33 -11.31 3.54
C VAL A 126 1.07 -11.84 4.23
N TRP A 127 1.16 -12.16 5.51
CA TRP A 127 0.02 -12.63 6.29
C TRP A 127 0.09 -12.14 7.73
N THR A 128 -1.07 -11.79 8.29
CA THR A 128 -1.20 -11.39 9.69
C THR A 128 -2.07 -12.40 10.43
N SER A 129 -1.52 -13.06 11.44
CA SER A 129 -2.28 -13.85 12.42
C SER A 129 -2.62 -12.98 13.62
N THR A 130 -3.88 -12.93 14.01
CA THR A 130 -4.37 -12.10 15.13
C THR A 130 -4.96 -12.96 16.23
N GLY A 131 -4.73 -12.57 17.48
CA GLY A 131 -5.53 -13.04 18.62
C GLY A 131 -6.95 -12.42 18.60
N PRO A 132 -7.93 -13.03 19.27
CA PRO A 132 -9.32 -12.56 19.26
C PRO A 132 -9.50 -11.10 19.64
N ASN A 133 -8.82 -10.62 20.67
CA ASN A 133 -9.02 -9.26 21.17
C ASN A 133 -8.47 -8.19 20.22
N ILE A 134 -7.33 -8.44 19.59
CA ILE A 134 -6.80 -7.51 18.59
C ILE A 134 -7.59 -7.61 17.27
N ALA A 135 -8.16 -8.77 16.95
CA ALA A 135 -8.99 -8.99 15.75
C ALA A 135 -10.29 -8.18 15.74
N GLU A 136 -10.82 -7.79 16.92
CA GLU A 136 -11.96 -6.87 17.02
C GLU A 136 -11.65 -5.49 16.40
N LYS A 137 -10.38 -5.07 16.44
CA LYS A 137 -9.92 -3.79 15.87
C LYS A 137 -9.29 -3.97 14.49
N LEU A 138 -8.43 -4.97 14.34
CA LEU A 138 -7.76 -5.32 13.09
C LEU A 138 -8.58 -6.37 12.34
N THR A 139 -9.67 -5.94 11.72
CA THR A 139 -10.57 -6.86 11.00
C THR A 139 -9.86 -7.46 9.77
N PRO A 140 -10.27 -8.65 9.29
CA PRO A 140 -9.69 -9.27 8.11
C PRO A 140 -9.72 -8.38 6.87
N GLU A 141 -10.78 -7.59 6.69
CA GLU A 141 -10.93 -6.65 5.58
C GLU A 141 -9.90 -5.53 5.68
N PHE A 142 -9.69 -4.99 6.88
CA PHE A 142 -8.69 -3.95 7.12
C PHE A 142 -7.27 -4.48 6.88
N ILE A 143 -6.95 -5.66 7.43
CA ILE A 143 -5.66 -6.34 7.22
C ILE A 143 -5.41 -6.55 5.72
N THR A 144 -6.40 -7.06 5.00
CA THR A 144 -6.30 -7.33 3.55
C THR A 144 -6.07 -6.04 2.76
N SER A 145 -6.78 -4.95 3.10
CA SER A 145 -6.57 -3.65 2.44
C SER A 145 -5.15 -3.14 2.68
N VAL A 146 -4.70 -3.10 3.93
CA VAL A 146 -3.35 -2.61 4.29
C VAL A 146 -2.26 -3.46 3.64
N SER A 147 -2.42 -4.79 3.66
CA SER A 147 -1.49 -5.70 2.99
C SER A 147 -1.42 -5.47 1.48
N ARG A 148 -2.56 -5.21 0.82
CA ARG A 148 -2.60 -4.87 -0.60
C ARG A 148 -1.93 -3.53 -0.87
N ASP A 149 -2.21 -2.51 -0.06
CA ASP A 149 -1.66 -1.17 -0.25
C ASP A 149 -0.12 -1.16 -0.02
N SER A 150 0.39 -2.04 0.84
CA SER A 150 1.84 -2.23 1.05
C SER A 150 2.58 -2.86 -0.14
N GLN A 151 1.88 -3.46 -1.11
CA GLN A 151 2.50 -4.13 -2.26
C GLN A 151 3.30 -3.18 -3.15
N GLU A 152 2.95 -1.89 -3.17
CA GLU A 152 3.73 -0.88 -3.90
C GLU A 152 5.18 -0.82 -3.38
N TYR A 153 5.39 -0.87 -2.07
CA TYR A 153 6.71 -0.86 -1.44
C TYR A 153 7.46 -2.18 -1.71
N PHE A 154 6.78 -3.33 -1.55
CA PHE A 154 7.38 -4.63 -1.86
C PHE A 154 7.81 -4.73 -3.33
N SER A 155 7.04 -4.19 -4.26
CA SER A 155 7.37 -4.18 -5.69
C SER A 155 8.66 -3.40 -6.01
N ARG A 156 9.05 -2.47 -5.13
CA ARG A 156 10.27 -1.67 -5.24
C ARG A 156 11.43 -2.24 -4.42
N ASN A 157 11.25 -3.44 -3.85
CA ASN A 157 12.23 -4.07 -2.96
C ASN A 157 12.53 -3.19 -1.72
N ASP A 158 11.55 -2.40 -1.27
CA ASP A 158 11.59 -1.63 -0.02
C ASP A 158 10.82 -2.39 1.07
N HIS A 159 11.45 -3.44 1.61
CA HIS A 159 10.81 -4.32 2.60
C HIS A 159 10.57 -3.59 3.92
N THR A 160 11.51 -2.74 4.32
CA THR A 160 11.43 -1.97 5.57
C THR A 160 10.29 -0.96 5.49
N GLY A 161 10.19 -0.19 4.39
CA GLY A 161 9.09 0.75 4.16
C GLY A 161 7.74 0.06 4.13
N ALA A 162 7.63 -1.09 3.45
CA ALA A 162 6.39 -1.88 3.40
C ALA A 162 5.92 -2.32 4.79
N LEU A 163 6.81 -2.89 5.59
CA LEU A 163 6.47 -3.36 6.94
C LEU A 163 6.18 -2.21 7.89
N LEU A 164 6.94 -1.11 7.82
CA LEU A 164 6.66 0.10 8.58
C LEU A 164 5.30 0.69 8.22
N TYR A 165 4.93 0.68 6.93
CA TYR A 165 3.60 1.10 6.49
C TYR A 165 2.50 0.23 7.14
N ILE A 166 2.62 -1.09 7.12
CA ILE A 166 1.66 -2.00 7.75
C ILE A 166 1.55 -1.72 9.26
N VAL A 167 2.70 -1.69 9.96
CA VAL A 167 2.76 -1.41 11.41
C VAL A 167 2.14 -0.06 11.75
N ASN A 168 2.38 0.96 10.93
CA ASN A 168 1.83 2.29 11.09
C ASN A 168 0.30 2.31 10.96
N GLN A 169 -0.25 1.66 9.92
CA GLN A 169 -1.69 1.54 9.74
C GLN A 169 -2.35 0.79 10.90
N TYR A 170 -1.72 -0.29 11.36
CA TYR A 170 -2.20 -1.05 12.52
C TYR A 170 -2.17 -0.21 13.79
N SER A 171 -1.09 0.55 14.01
CA SER A 171 -0.95 1.45 15.16
C SER A 171 -2.06 2.48 15.22
N GLN A 172 -2.35 3.14 14.10
CA GLN A 172 -3.44 4.12 14.01
C GLN A 172 -4.79 3.46 14.30
N LYS A 173 -5.06 2.27 13.74
CA LYS A 173 -6.28 1.51 13.98
C LYS A 173 -6.44 1.10 15.45
N LEU A 174 -5.33 0.91 16.15
CA LEU A 174 -5.29 0.58 17.58
C LEU A 174 -5.32 1.82 18.50
N GLY A 175 -5.36 3.03 17.94
CA GLY A 175 -5.44 4.28 18.68
C GLY A 175 -4.08 4.88 19.09
N VAL A 176 -2.99 4.41 18.50
CA VAL A 176 -1.64 4.93 18.75
C VAL A 176 -1.27 5.96 17.69
N VAL A 177 -0.79 7.13 18.13
CA VAL A 177 -0.15 8.09 17.23
C VAL A 177 1.24 7.54 16.88
N PRO A 178 1.54 7.34 15.58
CA PRO A 178 2.82 6.79 15.16
C PRO A 178 3.96 7.74 15.53
N ASN A 179 4.99 7.24 16.21
CA ASN A 179 6.19 8.02 16.56
C ASN A 179 7.33 7.79 15.56
N LEU A 180 6.97 7.58 14.30
CA LEU A 180 7.91 7.47 13.20
C LEU A 180 8.31 8.88 12.82
N GLY A 181 9.42 9.36 13.38
CA GLY A 181 9.90 10.73 13.19
C GLY A 181 9.81 11.18 11.73
N ARG A 182 8.78 11.98 11.42
CA ARG A 182 8.49 12.84 10.25
C ARG A 182 8.84 12.37 8.82
N ASN A 183 9.42 11.19 8.62
CA ASN A 183 10.07 10.75 7.38
C ASN A 183 9.57 9.40 6.86
N VAL A 184 8.54 8.80 7.48
CA VAL A 184 7.64 7.98 6.66
C VAL A 184 6.86 9.00 5.85
N GLN A 185 7.44 9.41 4.72
CA GLN A 185 6.68 10.01 3.64
C GLN A 185 5.61 8.98 3.33
N ILE A 186 4.43 9.13 3.95
CA ILE A 186 3.21 8.54 3.44
C ILE A 186 3.20 9.01 2.01
N GLU A 187 3.50 8.08 1.13
CA GLU A 187 3.76 8.32 -0.27
C GLU A 187 2.70 9.25 -0.81
N ASP A 188 3.13 10.50 -0.98
CA ASP A 188 2.44 11.56 -1.65
C ASP A 188 1.77 10.91 -2.87
N SER A 189 0.43 10.94 -2.89
CA SER A 189 -0.40 10.32 -3.93
C SER A 189 0.21 10.62 -5.30
N TRP A 190 0.00 9.77 -6.32
CA TRP A 190 0.58 10.00 -7.67
C TRP A 190 0.50 11.48 -8.14
N TRP A 191 -0.58 12.18 -7.75
CA TRP A 191 -0.80 13.61 -7.93
C TRP A 191 0.20 14.51 -7.19
N GLU A 192 0.46 14.27 -5.91
CA GLU A 192 1.43 15.01 -5.11
C GLU A 192 2.85 14.86 -5.71
N ARG A 193 3.23 13.65 -6.15
CA ARG A 193 4.56 13.42 -6.76
C ARG A 193 4.76 13.96 -8.18
N ASN A 194 3.78 13.80 -9.06
CA ASN A 194 3.97 14.14 -10.49
C ASN A 194 3.38 15.50 -10.88
N VAL A 195 2.33 15.94 -10.19
CA VAL A 195 1.63 17.19 -10.49
C VAL A 195 2.08 18.28 -9.54
N TRP A 196 1.95 18.09 -8.23
CA TRP A 196 2.20 19.17 -7.28
C TRP A 196 3.69 19.49 -7.07
N ASN A 197 4.61 18.51 -7.18
CA ASN A 197 6.05 18.76 -7.10
C ASN A 197 6.61 19.68 -8.21
N ASN A 198 5.92 19.78 -9.35
CA ASN A 198 6.32 20.67 -10.45
C ASN A 198 5.62 22.04 -10.38
N VAL A 199 4.77 22.25 -9.37
CA VAL A 199 3.99 23.46 -9.19
C VAL A 199 4.61 24.27 -8.04
N PRO A 200 4.70 25.61 -8.14
CA PRO A 200 5.23 26.44 -7.06
C PRO A 200 4.54 26.18 -5.72
N GLU A 201 5.33 26.16 -4.65
CA GLU A 201 4.90 25.83 -3.28
C GLU A 201 3.74 26.70 -2.76
N THR A 202 3.61 27.93 -3.28
CA THR A 202 2.50 28.85 -2.98
C THR A 202 1.14 28.36 -3.48
N TRP A 203 1.11 27.46 -4.46
CA TRP A 203 -0.12 26.93 -5.05
C TRP A 203 -0.49 25.57 -4.45
N SER A 204 0.50 24.75 -4.07
CA SER A 204 0.27 23.41 -3.51
C SER A 204 -0.45 23.46 -2.15
N SER A 205 -0.16 24.49 -1.32
CA SER A 205 -0.78 24.68 -0.01
C SER A 205 -2.14 25.39 -0.05
N SER A 206 -2.60 25.79 -1.24
CA SER A 206 -3.82 26.59 -1.36
C SER A 206 -5.08 25.70 -1.25
N PRO A 207 -6.12 26.13 -0.52
CA PRO A 207 -7.40 25.41 -0.47
C PRO A 207 -8.10 25.33 -1.84
N TRP A 208 -7.63 26.13 -2.81
CA TRP A 208 -8.17 26.19 -4.18
C TRP A 208 -7.55 25.20 -5.16
N ARG A 209 -6.59 24.36 -4.72
CA ARG A 209 -5.83 23.45 -5.57
C ARG A 209 -6.70 22.57 -6.49
N TRP A 210 -7.80 22.03 -5.97
CA TRP A 210 -8.73 21.22 -6.76
C TRP A 210 -9.55 22.03 -7.77
N TRP A 211 -9.90 23.27 -7.44
CA TRP A 211 -10.63 24.16 -8.34
C TRP A 211 -9.79 24.57 -9.55
N ILE A 212 -8.47 24.76 -9.36
CA ILE A 212 -7.54 25.06 -10.46
C ILE A 212 -7.49 23.88 -11.45
N LEU A 213 -7.40 22.64 -10.96
CA LEU A 213 -7.42 21.45 -11.83
C LEU A 213 -8.72 21.33 -12.63
N VAL A 214 -9.87 21.54 -11.98
CA VAL A 214 -11.17 21.54 -12.65
C VAL A 214 -11.23 22.61 -13.74
N PHE A 215 -10.70 23.80 -13.45
CA PHE A 215 -10.67 24.91 -14.41
C PHE A 215 -9.78 24.62 -15.62
N VAL A 216 -8.59 24.06 -15.41
CA VAL A 216 -7.67 23.66 -16.49
C VAL A 216 -8.30 22.58 -17.38
N LEU A 217 -8.93 21.57 -16.77
CA LEU A 217 -9.65 20.52 -17.51
C LEU A 217 -10.81 21.09 -18.34
N LEU A 218 -11.55 22.06 -17.80
CA LEU A 218 -12.63 22.73 -18.51
C LEU A 218 -12.12 23.51 -19.73
N ILE A 219 -10.99 24.21 -19.61
CA ILE A 219 -10.36 24.92 -20.73
C ILE A 219 -9.92 23.92 -21.82
N LEU A 220 -9.25 22.83 -21.44
CA LEU A 220 -8.82 21.79 -22.38
C LEU A 220 -10.01 21.19 -23.15
N LEU A 221 -11.12 20.94 -22.46
CA LEU A 221 -12.37 20.47 -23.07
C LEU A 221 -12.88 21.48 -24.12
N LEU A 222 -12.91 22.77 -23.79
CA LEU A 222 -13.37 23.82 -24.71
C LEU A 222 -12.47 23.93 -25.96
N VAL A 223 -11.15 23.83 -25.79
CA VAL A 223 -10.19 23.81 -26.92
C VAL A 223 -10.46 22.61 -27.82
N LEU A 224 -10.70 21.44 -27.25
CA LEU A 224 -10.96 20.21 -28.00
C LEU A 224 -12.27 20.30 -28.79
N VAL A 225 -13.34 20.81 -28.18
CA VAL A 225 -14.61 21.09 -28.86
C VAL A 225 -14.42 22.09 -30.00
N GLY A 226 -13.64 23.15 -29.78
CA GLY A 226 -13.27 24.12 -30.81
C GLY A 226 -12.55 23.48 -32.00
N LEU A 227 -11.54 22.65 -31.73
CA LEU A 227 -10.81 21.92 -32.78
C LEU A 227 -11.74 21.01 -33.59
N VAL A 228 -12.59 20.21 -32.92
CA VAL A 228 -13.57 19.34 -33.59
C VAL A 228 -14.51 20.17 -34.47
N TYR A 229 -15.00 21.31 -33.96
CA TYR A 229 -15.85 22.21 -34.73
C TYR A 229 -15.14 22.78 -35.96
N THR A 230 -13.88 23.21 -35.83
CA THR A 230 -13.10 23.72 -36.98
C THR A 230 -12.88 22.66 -38.05
N VAL A 231 -12.52 21.43 -37.66
CA VAL A 231 -12.36 20.30 -38.59
C VAL A 231 -13.67 19.97 -39.29
N TYR A 232 -14.77 19.89 -38.54
CA TYR A 232 -16.11 19.68 -39.09
C TYR A 232 -16.50 20.76 -40.11
N ARG A 233 -16.19 22.04 -39.81
CA ARG A 233 -16.42 23.16 -40.73
C ARG A 233 -15.57 23.05 -42.00
N LEU A 234 -14.30 22.66 -41.88
CA LEU A 234 -13.41 22.45 -43.04
C LEU A 234 -13.93 21.33 -43.96
N ILE A 235 -14.35 20.20 -43.38
CA ILE A 235 -14.92 19.06 -44.14
C ILE A 235 -16.21 19.46 -44.85
N SER A 236 -17.12 20.16 -44.16
CA SER A 236 -18.40 20.57 -44.76
C SER A 236 -18.21 21.57 -45.89
N MET A 237 -17.25 22.50 -45.78
CA MET A 237 -16.90 23.43 -46.88
C MET A 237 -16.27 22.69 -48.07
N ALA A 238 -15.39 21.72 -47.83
CA ALA A 238 -14.82 20.89 -48.89
C ALA A 238 -15.92 20.10 -49.64
N TYR A 239 -16.88 19.55 -48.91
CA TYR A 239 -18.01 18.82 -49.49
C TYR A 239 -18.93 19.73 -50.33
N ALA A 240 -19.22 20.93 -49.86
CA ALA A 240 -20.01 21.91 -50.61
C ALA A 240 -19.31 22.36 -51.91
N ARG A 241 -17.99 22.57 -51.87
CA ARG A 241 -17.19 22.93 -53.05
C ARG A 241 -17.15 21.80 -54.08
N ALA A 242 -17.07 20.54 -53.65
CA ALA A 242 -17.12 19.39 -54.55
C ALA A 242 -18.48 19.26 -55.28
N ARG A 243 -19.59 19.59 -54.60
CA ARG A 243 -20.94 19.55 -55.21
C ARG A 243 -21.11 20.54 -56.36
N HIS A 244 -20.58 21.76 -56.24
CA HIS A 244 -20.65 22.76 -57.32
C HIS A 244 -19.87 22.37 -58.60
N HIS A 245 -18.82 21.56 -58.50
CA HIS A 245 -18.10 21.07 -59.68
C HIS A 245 -18.89 20.00 -60.46
N HIS A 246 -19.82 19.28 -59.82
CA HIS A 246 -20.57 18.21 -60.48
C HIS A 246 -21.71 18.73 -61.37
N ASP A 247 -22.27 19.91 -61.07
CA ASP A 247 -23.37 20.50 -61.84
C ASP A 247 -22.91 21.21 -63.13
N GLY A 248 -21.60 21.45 -63.29
CA GLY A 248 -21.04 22.10 -64.49
C GLY A 248 -20.88 21.19 -65.72
N TYR A 249 -20.97 19.86 -65.56
CA TYR A 249 -20.75 18.90 -66.66
C TYR A 249 -22.03 18.45 -67.39
N SER A 250 -23.22 18.88 -66.94
CA SER A 250 -24.50 18.46 -67.51
C SER A 250 -25.11 19.42 -68.56
N VAL A 251 -24.53 20.60 -68.79
CA VAL A 251 -25.10 21.63 -69.69
C VAL A 251 -24.58 21.53 -71.15
N GLY A 252 -23.56 20.74 -71.44
CA GLY A 252 -22.92 20.69 -72.77
C GLY A 252 -23.47 19.68 -73.79
N ARG A 253 -24.53 18.90 -73.48
CA ARG A 253 -24.95 17.75 -74.31
C ARG A 253 -26.44 17.80 -74.71
N GLN A 254 -26.91 18.94 -75.21
CA GLN A 254 -28.24 19.05 -75.83
C GLN A 254 -28.27 19.95 -77.08
N HIS A 255 -27.32 19.82 -78.01
CA HIS A 255 -27.55 20.31 -79.38
C HIS A 255 -26.85 19.38 -80.38
N GLY A 256 -27.62 18.46 -80.97
CA GLY A 256 -27.10 17.58 -82.01
C GLY A 256 -27.97 16.37 -82.34
N ALA A 257 -29.29 16.52 -82.46
CA ALA A 257 -30.13 15.52 -83.12
C ALA A 257 -31.49 16.13 -83.54
N LYS A 258 -31.72 16.17 -84.86
CA LYS A 258 -32.96 16.33 -85.65
C LYS A 258 -32.63 17.23 -86.86
N HIS A 259 -32.27 16.62 -87.99
CA HIS A 259 -33.17 16.17 -89.09
C HIS A 259 -33.87 17.33 -89.79
#